data_AF-A0A3S4LVK8-F1
#
_entry.id   AF-A0A3S4LVK8-F1
#
_cell.length_a   1.000
_cell.length_b   1.000
_cell.length_c   1.000
_cell.angle_alpha   90.00
_cell.angle_beta   90.00
_cell.angle_gamma   90.00
#
_symmetry.space_group_name_H-M   'P 1'
#
loop_
_entity.id
_entity.type
_entity.pdbx_description
1 polymer ?
#
loop_
_entity_poly.entity_id
_entity_poly.type
_entity_poly.pdbx_seq_one_letter_code
_entity_poly.pdbx_strand_id
1 'polypeptide(L)'
;MFFKKYLARGKTGYVPPQWCTIEQAIDVIHHSGGKAVLAHPGRYDLSAKWLKRLVAHFADHHGDAMEVAQCQQSPNERTQLATLARQHHLWASLGSDFHQPCPWIELGRKLWLPAGVEGVWQTWEQPQISQ
;
A
#
# COMPACT_ATOMS: atom_id res chain seq x y z
N MET A 1 -18.63 -9.96 -8.11
CA MET A 1 -20.00 -10.50 -8.02
C MET A 1 -20.17 -11.47 -6.85
N PHE A 2 -19.14 -12.25 -6.48
CA PHE A 2 -19.13 -13.11 -5.29
C PHE A 2 -19.13 -12.34 -3.96
N PHE A 3 -18.16 -11.45 -3.72
CA PHE A 3 -18.05 -10.67 -2.47
C PHE A 3 -19.22 -9.70 -2.22
N LYS A 4 -19.99 -9.35 -3.26
CA LYS A 4 -21.23 -8.57 -3.08
C LYS A 4 -22.32 -9.36 -2.36
N LYS A 5 -22.28 -10.70 -2.44
CA LYS A 5 -23.30 -11.62 -1.91
C LYS A 5 -22.81 -12.43 -0.70
N TYR A 6 -21.51 -12.76 -0.64
CA TYR A 6 -20.91 -13.62 0.39
C TYR A 6 -19.59 -13.04 0.92
N LEU A 7 -19.15 -13.46 2.11
CA LEU A 7 -17.82 -13.19 2.71
C LEU A 7 -17.44 -11.71 2.94
N ALA A 8 -18.31 -10.74 2.62
CA ALA A 8 -18.14 -9.35 3.01
C ALA A 8 -18.90 -9.03 4.31
N ARG A 9 -18.56 -7.93 4.98
CA ARG A 9 -19.22 -7.51 6.22
C ARG A 9 -20.74 -7.51 6.08
N GLY A 10 -21.43 -8.20 6.99
CA GLY A 10 -22.89 -8.34 6.96
C GLY A 10 -23.43 -9.30 5.89
N LYS A 11 -22.58 -10.09 5.23
CA LYS A 11 -22.96 -11.14 4.27
C LYS A 11 -22.73 -12.53 4.85
N THR A 12 -23.43 -13.51 4.28
CA THR A 12 -23.28 -14.93 4.67
C THR A 12 -21.83 -15.37 4.55
N GLY A 13 -21.34 -16.06 5.58
CA GLY A 13 -19.97 -16.56 5.66
C GLY A 13 -18.91 -15.54 6.08
N TYR A 14 -19.30 -14.30 6.42
CA TYR A 14 -18.36 -13.34 7.00
C TYR A 14 -18.21 -13.56 8.50
N VAL A 15 -16.97 -13.82 8.91
CA VAL A 15 -16.55 -13.79 10.32
C VAL A 15 -15.58 -12.61 10.46
N PRO A 16 -15.79 -11.68 11.41
CA PRO A 16 -14.86 -10.58 11.63
C PRO A 16 -13.46 -11.15 11.93
N PRO A 17 -12.45 -10.82 11.11
CA PRO A 17 -11.09 -11.25 11.40
C PRO A 17 -10.52 -10.45 12.56
N GLN A 18 -9.74 -11.11 13.41
CA GLN A 18 -8.91 -10.46 14.41
C GLN A 18 -7.49 -10.34 13.84
N TRP A 19 -7.19 -9.17 13.26
CA TRP A 19 -5.84 -8.85 12.78
C TRP A 19 -4.98 -8.26 13.89
N CYS A 20 -3.67 -8.27 13.68
CA CYS A 20 -2.72 -7.51 14.49
C CYS A 20 -2.96 -5.99 14.37
N THR A 21 -2.42 -5.22 15.31
CA THR A 21 -2.41 -3.76 15.21
C THR A 21 -1.40 -3.29 14.16
N ILE A 22 -1.47 -2.01 13.78
CA ILE A 22 -0.54 -1.42 12.81
C ILE A 22 0.89 -1.47 13.36
N GLU A 23 1.05 -1.14 14.64
CA GLU A 23 2.32 -1.16 15.37
C GLU A 23 2.92 -2.56 15.38
N GLN A 24 2.12 -3.57 15.73
CA GLN A 24 2.56 -4.97 15.73
C GLN A 24 2.99 -5.43 14.34
N ALA A 25 2.26 -5.03 13.29
CA ALA A 25 2.61 -5.38 11.92
C ALA A 25 3.93 -4.73 11.48
N ILE A 26 4.12 -3.44 11.80
CA ILE A 26 5.36 -2.71 11.53
C ILE A 26 6.53 -3.35 12.28
N ASP A 27 6.37 -3.59 13.58
CA ASP A 27 7.40 -4.18 14.43
C ASP A 27 7.88 -5.52 13.86
N VAL A 28 6.96 -6.42 13.48
CA VAL A 28 7.32 -7.72 12.92
C VAL A 28 8.08 -7.58 11.60
N ILE A 29 7.67 -6.65 10.73
CA ILE A 29 8.36 -6.42 9.46
C ILE A 29 9.78 -5.90 9.71
N HIS A 30 9.95 -4.93 10.61
CA HIS A 30 11.26 -4.37 10.93
C HIS A 30 12.17 -5.39 11.62
N HIS A 31 11.66 -6.20 12.54
CA HIS A 31 12.42 -7.27 13.17
C HIS A 31 12.94 -8.32 12.16
N SER A 32 12.29 -8.44 11.00
CA SER A 32 12.76 -9.29 9.89
C SER A 32 13.80 -8.62 8.98
N GLY A 33 14.16 -7.35 9.24
CA GLY A 33 15.01 -6.52 8.38
C GLY A 33 14.27 -5.91 7.18
N GLY A 34 12.93 -6.02 7.16
CA GLY A 34 12.09 -5.55 6.08
C GLY A 34 11.72 -4.07 6.18
N LYS A 35 10.97 -3.61 5.16
CA LYS A 35 10.37 -2.27 5.09
C LYS A 35 8.85 -2.37 5.15
N ALA A 36 8.23 -1.69 6.10
CA ALA A 36 6.78 -1.69 6.27
C ALA A 36 6.13 -0.75 5.24
N VAL A 37 5.19 -1.28 4.46
CA VAL A 37 4.52 -0.54 3.39
C VAL A 37 3.01 -0.55 3.59
N LEU A 38 2.38 0.63 3.64
CA LEU A 38 0.92 0.74 3.62
C LEU A 38 0.39 0.44 2.21
N ALA A 39 -0.19 -0.75 2.04
CA ALA A 39 -0.65 -1.24 0.74
C ALA A 39 -1.96 -0.58 0.30
N HIS A 40 -2.04 -0.28 -1.00
CA HIS A 40 -3.22 0.14 -1.76
C HIS A 40 -4.24 1.02 -1.00
N PRO A 41 -3.81 2.18 -0.43
CA PRO A 41 -4.65 2.99 0.45
C PRO A 41 -5.93 3.52 -0.21
N GLY A 42 -5.94 3.69 -1.53
CA GLY A 42 -7.12 4.10 -2.30
C GLY A 42 -8.26 3.08 -2.32
N ARG A 43 -7.99 1.82 -1.93
CA ARG A 43 -9.00 0.75 -1.87
C ARG A 43 -9.72 0.64 -0.54
N TYR A 44 -9.26 1.34 0.48
CA TYR A 44 -9.97 1.35 1.76
C TYR A 44 -11.28 2.12 1.62
N ASP A 45 -12.34 1.62 2.23
CA ASP A 45 -13.62 2.31 2.32
C ASP A 45 -13.55 3.43 3.39
N LEU A 46 -12.67 4.41 3.13
CA LEU A 46 -12.37 5.53 4.01
C LEU A 46 -12.59 6.85 3.27
N SER A 47 -13.22 7.81 3.95
CA SER A 47 -13.20 9.20 3.48
C SER A 47 -11.77 9.74 3.41
N ALA A 48 -11.53 10.76 2.59
CA ALA A 48 -10.22 11.42 2.51
C ALA A 48 -9.67 11.89 3.87
N LYS A 49 -10.54 12.33 4.79
CA LYS A 49 -10.15 12.71 6.16
C LYS A 49 -9.62 11.52 6.95
N TRP A 50 -10.28 10.37 6.85
CA TRP A 50 -9.87 9.15 7.55
C TRP A 50 -8.62 8.53 6.93
N LEU A 51 -8.48 8.58 5.61
CA LEU A 51 -7.26 8.14 4.96
C LEU A 51 -6.04 8.96 5.42
N LYS A 52 -6.16 10.30 5.49
CA LYS A 52 -5.10 11.16 6.04
C LYS A 52 -4.71 10.77 7.46
N ARG A 53 -5.70 10.49 8.31
CA ARG A 53 -5.45 10.04 9.69
C ARG A 53 -4.75 8.69 9.75
N LEU A 54 -5.12 7.76 8.87
CA LEU A 54 -4.48 6.45 8.78
C LEU A 54 -3.01 6.59 8.36
N VAL A 55 -2.73 7.37 7.31
CA VAL A 55 -1.35 7.60 6.84
C VAL A 55 -0.52 8.28 7.92
N ALA A 56 -1.07 9.30 8.60
CA ALA A 56 -0.41 9.95 9.71
C ALA A 56 -0.07 8.96 10.84
N HIS A 57 -1.05 8.17 11.28
CA HIS A 57 -0.86 7.18 12.33
C HIS A 57 0.16 6.11 11.94
N PHE A 58 0.12 5.61 10.69
CA PHE A 58 1.12 4.67 10.18
C PHE A 58 2.54 5.26 10.20
N ALA A 59 2.69 6.52 9.79
CA ALA A 59 3.98 7.22 9.82
C ALA A 59 4.47 7.52 11.25
N ASP A 60 3.55 7.90 12.16
CA ASP A 60 3.85 8.14 13.57
C ASP A 60 4.37 6.87 14.27
N HIS A 61 3.97 5.69 13.77
CA HIS A 61 4.48 4.38 14.20
C HIS A 61 5.64 3.86 13.35
N HIS A 62 6.37 4.76 12.68
CA HIS A 62 7.60 4.47 11.93
C HIS A 62 7.41 3.57 10.71
N GLY A 63 6.22 3.55 10.09
CA GLY A 63 6.06 2.94 8.77
C GLY A 63 7.00 3.58 7.72
N ASP A 64 7.59 2.78 6.84
CA ASP A 64 8.61 3.27 5.91
C ASP A 64 8.03 3.86 4.62
N ALA A 65 6.98 3.25 4.08
CA ALA A 65 6.49 3.57 2.74
C ALA A 65 4.97 3.42 2.60
N MET A 66 4.43 3.96 1.53
CA MET A 66 3.05 3.69 1.11
C MET A 66 2.95 3.46 -0.38
N GLU A 67 2.01 2.63 -0.81
CA GLU A 67 1.71 2.49 -2.24
C GLU A 67 1.12 3.78 -2.80
N VAL A 68 1.80 4.30 -3.82
CA VAL A 68 1.40 5.51 -4.56
C VAL A 68 0.83 5.14 -5.93
N ALA A 69 1.32 4.05 -6.54
CA ALA A 69 0.91 3.64 -7.88
C ALA A 69 0.39 2.21 -7.93
N GLN A 70 -0.77 2.06 -8.57
CA GLN A 70 -1.39 0.77 -8.89
C GLN A 70 -1.80 0.68 -10.36
N CYS A 71 -2.12 -0.54 -10.82
CA CYS A 71 -2.74 -0.73 -12.12
C CYS A 71 -4.09 0.00 -12.20
N GLN A 72 -4.30 0.71 -13.32
CA GLN A 72 -5.55 1.45 -13.59
C GLN A 72 -6.00 2.43 -12.51
N GLN A 73 -5.04 3.08 -11.87
CA GLN A 73 -5.27 4.21 -11.00
C GLN A 73 -5.48 5.50 -11.80
N SER A 74 -6.37 6.39 -11.34
CA SER A 74 -6.53 7.70 -11.97
C SER A 74 -5.29 8.58 -11.72
N PRO A 75 -4.90 9.47 -12.66
CA PRO A 75 -3.78 10.38 -12.46
C PRO A 75 -3.94 11.30 -11.23
N ASN A 76 -5.18 11.72 -10.94
CA ASN A 76 -5.47 12.57 -9.80
C ASN A 76 -5.26 11.82 -8.47
N GLU A 77 -5.77 10.60 -8.36
CA GLU A 77 -5.55 9.76 -7.18
C GLU A 77 -4.06 9.51 -6.93
N ARG A 78 -3.30 9.19 -7.99
CA ARG A 78 -1.85 9.01 -7.90
C ARG A 78 -1.15 10.25 -7.35
N THR A 79 -1.54 11.43 -7.83
CA THR A 79 -0.99 12.71 -7.39
C THR A 79 -1.34 13.01 -5.93
N GLN A 80 -2.55 12.68 -5.51
CA GLN A 80 -2.99 12.83 -4.12
C GLN A 80 -2.22 11.91 -3.18
N LEU A 81 -2.04 10.62 -3.54
CA LEU A 81 -1.26 9.68 -2.74
C LEU A 81 0.22 10.07 -2.66
N ALA A 82 0.81 10.54 -3.76
CA ALA A 82 2.19 11.05 -3.74
C ALA A 82 2.34 12.28 -2.84
N THR A 83 1.33 13.14 -2.78
CA THR A 83 1.32 14.28 -1.87
C THR A 83 1.25 13.84 -0.42
N LEU A 84 0.43 12.83 -0.10
CA LEU A 84 0.38 12.26 1.26
C LEU A 84 1.70 11.61 1.65
N ALA A 85 2.32 10.84 0.76
CA ALA A 85 3.61 10.22 1.01
C ALA A 85 4.67 11.29 1.37
N ARG A 86 4.77 12.36 0.58
CA ARG A 86 5.66 13.49 0.88
C ARG A 86 5.37 14.17 2.22
N GLN A 87 4.09 14.43 2.53
CA GLN A 87 3.67 15.11 3.75
C GLN A 87 4.07 14.36 5.01
N HIS A 88 4.16 13.04 4.93
CA HIS A 88 4.51 12.15 6.04
C HIS A 88 5.91 11.54 5.91
N HIS A 89 6.74 12.06 5.00
CA HIS A 89 8.11 11.58 4.76
C HIS A 89 8.21 10.07 4.47
N LEU A 90 7.19 9.51 3.83
CA LEU A 90 7.14 8.10 3.43
C LEU A 90 7.75 7.90 2.05
N TRP A 91 8.49 6.80 1.87
CA TRP A 91 8.88 6.33 0.55
C TRP A 91 7.64 5.89 -0.25
N ALA A 92 7.76 5.89 -1.57
CA ALA A 92 6.69 5.45 -2.45
C ALA A 92 6.91 4.01 -2.90
N SER A 93 5.86 3.20 -2.81
CA SER A 93 5.79 1.87 -3.39
C SER A 93 4.83 1.84 -4.59
N LEU A 94 4.95 0.79 -5.39
CA LEU A 94 4.03 0.47 -6.47
C LEU A 94 3.79 -1.03 -6.56
N GLY A 95 2.59 -1.42 -7.00
CA GLY A 95 2.19 -2.82 -7.06
C GLY A 95 1.02 -3.04 -8.00
N SER A 96 1.05 -4.14 -8.76
CA SER A 96 -0.08 -4.51 -9.63
C SER A 96 -1.28 -5.01 -8.85
N ASP A 97 -1.02 -5.64 -7.69
CA ASP A 97 -2.02 -6.40 -6.93
C ASP A 97 -2.68 -7.51 -7.77
N PHE A 98 -1.86 -8.13 -8.63
CA PHE A 98 -2.28 -9.19 -9.56
C PHE A 98 -2.55 -10.51 -8.84
N HIS A 99 -3.74 -11.07 -9.08
CA HIS A 99 -4.16 -12.35 -8.52
C HIS A 99 -4.43 -13.42 -9.59
N GLN A 100 -4.80 -13.01 -10.81
CA GLN A 100 -5.04 -13.88 -11.97
C GLN A 100 -5.11 -13.03 -13.24
N PRO A 101 -4.87 -13.61 -14.44
CA PRO A 101 -5.04 -12.89 -15.70
C PRO A 101 -6.43 -12.28 -15.81
N CYS A 102 -6.49 -10.95 -15.91
CA CYS A 102 -7.74 -10.23 -16.13
C CYS A 102 -7.50 -8.95 -16.91
N PRO A 103 -8.51 -8.42 -17.65
CA PRO A 103 -8.33 -7.25 -18.51
C PRO A 103 -7.90 -5.96 -17.78
N TRP A 104 -8.06 -5.92 -16.46
CA TRP A 104 -7.92 -4.70 -15.66
C TRP A 104 -6.72 -4.66 -14.72
N ILE A 105 -6.15 -5.81 -14.35
CA ILE A 105 -4.95 -5.89 -13.55
C ILE A 105 -3.98 -6.79 -14.30
N GLU A 106 -2.88 -6.20 -14.76
CA GLU A 106 -1.81 -6.87 -15.50
C GLU A 106 -0.49 -6.63 -14.78
N LEU A 107 0.39 -7.63 -14.81
CA LEU A 107 1.73 -7.50 -14.25
C LEU A 107 2.50 -6.37 -14.96
N GLY A 108 3.07 -5.43 -14.18
CA GLY A 108 3.92 -4.35 -14.68
C GLY A 108 3.21 -3.20 -15.41
N ARG A 109 1.94 -3.33 -15.81
CA ARG A 109 1.30 -2.34 -16.69
C ARG A 109 0.91 -1.06 -15.96
N LYS A 110 1.36 0.08 -16.50
CA LYS A 110 1.08 1.45 -16.00
C LYS A 110 1.51 1.70 -14.54
N LEU A 111 2.50 0.92 -14.07
CA LEU A 111 3.14 1.11 -12.78
C LEU A 111 4.30 2.09 -12.92
N TRP A 112 4.07 3.36 -12.57
CA TRP A 112 5.09 4.40 -12.55
C TRP A 112 4.82 5.36 -11.39
N LEU A 113 5.88 5.82 -10.73
CA LEU A 113 5.77 6.84 -9.69
C LEU A 113 5.72 8.24 -10.29
N PRO A 114 4.87 9.14 -9.78
CA PRO A 114 4.90 10.55 -10.18
C PRO A 114 6.17 11.23 -9.67
N ALA A 115 6.48 12.40 -10.23
CA ALA A 115 7.62 13.19 -9.78
C ALA A 115 7.49 13.63 -8.31
N GLY A 116 8.66 13.78 -7.65
CA GLY A 116 8.76 14.26 -6.27
C GLY A 116 8.41 13.22 -5.22
N VAL A 117 8.44 11.93 -5.54
CA VAL A 117 8.51 10.84 -4.56
C VAL A 117 9.62 9.88 -4.98
N GLU A 118 10.22 9.23 -4.00
CA GLU A 118 11.31 8.29 -4.22
C GLU A 118 10.83 6.87 -3.92
N GLY A 119 11.30 5.91 -4.71
CA GLY A 119 10.87 4.52 -4.60
C GLY A 119 11.49 3.85 -3.39
N VAL A 120 10.71 3.07 -2.63
CA VAL A 120 11.20 2.33 -1.44
C VAL A 120 12.37 1.39 -1.78
N TRP A 121 12.43 0.89 -3.01
CA TRP A 121 13.54 0.05 -3.50
C TRP A 121 14.91 0.75 -3.52
N GLN A 122 14.95 2.07 -3.47
CA GLN A 122 16.22 2.81 -3.35
C GLN A 122 16.89 2.63 -1.98
N THR A 123 16.13 2.17 -0.98
CA THR A 123 16.62 1.90 0.38
C THR A 123 17.11 0.47 0.57
N TRP A 124 16.91 -0.40 -0.41
CA TRP A 124 17.26 -1.80 -0.28
C TRP A 124 18.76 -1.98 -0.44
N GLU A 125 19.33 -2.87 0.39
CA GLU A 125 20.72 -3.26 0.25
C GLU A 125 20.93 -3.85 -1.15
N GLN A 126 21.96 -3.35 -1.83
CA GLN A 126 22.35 -3.91 -3.11
C GLN A 126 22.94 -5.30 -2.86
N PRO A 127 22.56 -6.32 -3.64
CA PRO A 127 23.16 -7.64 -3.50
C PRO A 127 24.67 -7.50 -3.70
N GLN A 128 25.44 -7.94 -2.70
CA GLN A 128 26.88 -7.97 -2.77
C GLN A 128 27.26 -9.10 -3.74
N ILE A 129 27.47 -8.77 -5.01
CA ILE A 129 27.96 -9.71 -6.00
C ILE A 129 29.44 -9.95 -5.67
N SER A 130 29.72 -11.01 -4.91
CA SER A 130 31.07 -11.56 -4.77
C SER A 130 31.56 -11.97 -6.16
N GLN A 131 32.66 -11.36 -6.61
CA GLN A 131 33.39 -11.75 -7.83
C GLN A 131 34.03 -13.13 -7.64
#